data_AF-A0AAD5EFJ6-F1
#
_entry.id   AF-A0AAD5EFJ6-F1
#
_cell.length_a   1.000
_cell.length_b   1.000
_cell.length_c   1.000
_cell.angle_alpha   90.00
_cell.angle_beta   90.00
_cell.angle_gamma   90.00
#
_symmetry.space_group_name_H-M   'P 1'
#
loop_
_entity.id
_entity.type
_entity.pdbx_description
1 polymer ?
#
loop_
_entity_poly.entity_id
_entity_poly.type
_entity_poly.pdbx_seq_one_letter_code
_entity_poly.pdbx_strand_id
1 'polypeptide(L)'
;MLKALDALDGDETITPLGQVLADLPIDAVLGKMLIMSSVFHLVEQIIIIAASMSVQSPFIRLPRNANPDITKESSRSWCKRHGVEEQRLYEIAKLKRQFEKILNDFQPGLMAEIEASRLSLQMLETDRDQKRQRLRKEKMSQRQPKRRKLLNMTSIDEENMEDVLDSSTDIRDLEFSLANNIEDLRNRSRVALSKDAVNLIKLIICSGLYPQFAFPDEHNPYRKSNEIVFHTQAKRFLSPHPSSVFASHPDWIQGTGENVRRNDLDLLKDMRHEILCYLQLLETNKPYIVNLLQVPGVHSLLLLSKSIDINEDCSVVVFDRYYMLSFRTIPVAEHVLTLAHRLRSVWSVLTNQRVQMGIQFSDKTSVDDKVWVSDEELEKLPSVIQKIIKSEFEIKQRHAQMSGSLDKRQYQMEIESLCGELSQFMETVISADFRLAKSTELLKMYQVRKAEGQDPELPTTWDPKLVNRRGIRITDYMWYRAINLESSASSIPEPEVHVPHNVPMYWGCRSCETTFSFTRREILEHVANCKVRSTAADEVEASCVDPAHIDEDG
;
A
#
# COMPACT_ATOMS: atom_id res chain seq x y z
N MET A 1 -0.14 17.44 -7.27
CA MET A 1 -0.07 16.06 -7.80
C MET A 1 1.37 15.60 -7.94
N LEU A 2 2.21 16.23 -8.78
CA LEU A 2 3.60 15.78 -9.01
C LEU A 2 4.49 15.74 -7.75
N LYS A 3 4.39 16.75 -6.86
CA LYS A 3 5.04 16.72 -5.52
C LYS A 3 4.56 15.55 -4.65
N ALA A 4 3.29 15.16 -4.77
CA ALA A 4 2.74 14.01 -4.02
C ALA A 4 3.23 12.67 -4.59
N LEU A 5 3.60 12.62 -5.87
CA LEU A 5 4.19 11.44 -6.51
C LEU A 5 5.71 11.35 -6.31
N ASP A 6 6.34 12.27 -5.56
CA ASP A 6 7.81 12.37 -5.44
C ASP A 6 8.51 12.62 -6.77
N ALA A 7 7.80 13.14 -7.78
CA ALA A 7 8.39 13.50 -9.07
C ALA A 7 9.08 14.87 -9.02
N LEU A 8 8.63 15.74 -8.11
CA LEU A 8 9.21 17.04 -7.82
C LEU A 8 9.52 17.15 -6.34
N ASP A 9 10.65 17.76 -6.00
CA ASP A 9 10.99 18.10 -4.63
C ASP A 9 10.23 19.36 -4.14
N GLY A 10 10.39 19.72 -2.87
CA GLY A 10 9.81 20.91 -2.25
C GLY A 10 10.09 22.20 -3.02
N ASP A 11 11.33 22.31 -3.52
CA ASP A 11 11.87 23.44 -4.30
C ASP A 11 11.48 23.39 -5.79
N GLU A 12 10.57 22.50 -6.19
CA GLU A 12 10.08 22.33 -7.57
C GLU A 12 11.15 21.84 -8.56
N THR A 13 12.25 21.30 -8.04
CA THR A 13 13.26 20.60 -8.83
C THR A 13 12.80 19.18 -9.15
N ILE A 14 13.14 18.69 -10.34
CA ILE A 14 12.79 17.33 -10.75
C ILE A 14 13.64 16.32 -9.99
N THR A 15 13.00 15.34 -9.38
CA THR A 15 13.70 14.25 -8.70
C THR A 15 14.21 13.22 -9.73
N PRO A 16 15.16 12.34 -9.38
CA PRO A 16 15.57 11.25 -10.27
C PRO A 16 14.39 10.38 -10.70
N LEU A 17 13.46 10.09 -9.77
CA LEU A 17 12.22 9.39 -10.07
C LEU A 17 11.35 10.18 -11.07
N GLY A 18 11.22 11.49 -10.87
CA GLY A 18 10.46 12.37 -11.76
C GLY A 18 11.02 12.42 -13.19
N GLN A 19 12.34 12.38 -13.35
CA GLN A 19 12.99 12.29 -14.67
C GLN A 19 12.58 11.00 -15.39
N VAL A 20 12.67 9.84 -14.72
CA VAL A 20 12.21 8.58 -15.31
C VAL A 20 10.73 8.65 -15.68
N LEU A 21 9.89 9.15 -14.78
CA LEU A 21 8.45 9.24 -15.03
C LEU A 21 8.12 10.15 -16.22
N ALA A 22 8.97 11.14 -16.53
CA ALA A 22 8.81 12.01 -17.69
C ALA A 22 9.15 11.30 -19.02
N ASP A 23 10.07 10.34 -18.99
CA ASP A 23 10.49 9.57 -20.18
C ASP A 23 9.53 8.42 -20.52
N LEU A 24 8.73 7.96 -19.55
CA LEU A 24 7.79 6.85 -19.75
C LEU A 24 6.48 7.33 -20.40
N PRO A 25 6.00 6.68 -21.48
CA PRO A 25 4.79 7.09 -22.20
C PRO A 25 3.50 6.61 -21.51
N ILE A 26 3.38 6.82 -20.21
CA ILE A 26 2.28 6.38 -19.34
C ILE A 26 1.97 7.44 -18.28
N ASP A 27 0.79 7.35 -17.65
CA ASP A 27 0.46 8.21 -16.51
C ASP A 27 1.48 8.01 -15.37
N ALA A 28 1.95 9.11 -14.79
CA ALA A 28 2.96 9.12 -13.73
C ALA A 28 2.56 8.26 -12.51
N VAL A 29 1.26 8.14 -12.23
CA VAL A 29 0.73 7.25 -11.19
C VAL A 29 1.07 5.79 -11.49
N LEU A 30 0.78 5.33 -12.72
CA LEU A 30 1.05 3.97 -13.17
C LEU A 30 2.55 3.74 -13.33
N GLY A 31 3.29 4.72 -13.87
CA GLY A 31 4.74 4.66 -14.00
C GLY A 31 5.43 4.47 -12.66
N LYS A 32 4.98 5.19 -11.62
CA LYS A 32 5.53 5.02 -10.26
C LYS A 32 5.28 3.62 -9.72
N MET A 33 4.06 3.08 -9.90
CA MET A 33 3.75 1.71 -9.47
C MET A 33 4.64 0.68 -10.18
N LEU A 34 4.84 0.84 -11.49
CA LEU A 34 5.65 -0.06 -12.30
C LEU A 34 7.13 -0.02 -11.89
N ILE A 35 7.70 1.17 -11.68
CA ILE A 35 9.09 1.32 -11.19
C ILE A 35 9.22 0.72 -9.78
N MET A 36 8.30 1.04 -8.86
CA MET A 36 8.32 0.45 -7.52
C MET A 36 8.21 -1.08 -7.56
N SER A 37 7.43 -1.63 -8.49
CA SER A 37 7.30 -3.08 -8.64
C SER A 37 8.60 -3.77 -9.08
N SER A 38 9.50 -3.08 -9.79
CA SER A 38 10.82 -3.62 -10.14
C SER A 38 11.76 -3.63 -8.94
N VAL A 39 11.65 -2.65 -8.04
CA VAL A 39 12.40 -2.60 -6.78
C VAL A 39 12.02 -3.78 -5.89
N PHE A 40 10.73 -4.07 -5.73
CA PHE A 40 10.21 -5.12 -4.85
C PHE A 40 10.03 -6.49 -5.51
N HIS A 41 10.46 -6.68 -6.76
CA HIS A 41 10.31 -7.93 -7.52
C HIS A 41 8.86 -8.43 -7.69
N LEU A 42 7.88 -7.51 -7.71
CA LEU A 42 6.43 -7.77 -7.83
C LEU A 42 5.84 -7.32 -9.18
N VAL A 43 6.70 -7.21 -10.20
CA VAL A 43 6.40 -6.68 -11.53
C VAL A 43 5.17 -7.30 -12.17
N GLU A 44 5.08 -8.64 -12.23
CA GLU A 44 4.00 -9.34 -12.93
C GLU A 44 2.61 -8.97 -12.38
N GLN A 45 2.46 -8.89 -11.06
CA GLN A 45 1.18 -8.59 -10.42
C GLN A 45 0.80 -7.12 -10.59
N ILE A 46 1.77 -6.22 -10.41
CA ILE A 46 1.53 -4.79 -10.54
C ILE A 46 1.26 -4.39 -11.99
N ILE A 47 1.91 -4.98 -12.99
CA ILE A 47 1.58 -4.74 -14.41
C ILE A 47 0.14 -5.14 -14.71
N ILE A 48 -0.32 -6.30 -14.23
CA ILE A 48 -1.71 -6.75 -14.46
C ILE A 48 -2.70 -5.77 -13.81
N ILE A 49 -2.42 -5.33 -12.59
CA ILE A 49 -3.25 -4.35 -11.88
C ILE A 49 -3.24 -3.02 -12.63
N ALA A 50 -2.07 -2.49 -13.02
CA ALA A 50 -1.94 -1.26 -13.79
C ALA A 50 -2.68 -1.33 -15.13
N ALA A 51 -2.53 -2.43 -15.88
CA ALA A 51 -3.26 -2.66 -17.13
C ALA A 51 -4.78 -2.73 -16.91
N SER A 52 -5.21 -3.33 -15.80
CA SER A 52 -6.63 -3.38 -15.41
C SER A 52 -7.17 -2.01 -15.00
N MET A 53 -6.33 -1.13 -14.44
CA MET A 53 -6.70 0.25 -14.09
C MET A 53 -6.78 1.16 -15.31
N SER A 54 -6.06 0.84 -16.39
CA SER A 54 -6.09 1.57 -17.66
C SER A 54 -7.28 1.20 -18.57
N VAL A 55 -7.95 0.09 -18.29
CA VAL A 55 -9.12 -0.40 -19.06
C VAL A 55 -10.37 -0.29 -18.19
N GLN A 56 -11.53 -0.18 -18.82
CA GLN A 56 -12.80 -0.30 -18.10
C GLN A 56 -12.88 -1.68 -17.44
N SER A 57 -13.54 -1.75 -16.27
CA SER A 57 -13.73 -3.01 -15.54
C SER A 57 -14.24 -4.12 -16.47
N PRO A 58 -13.60 -5.30 -16.48
CA PRO A 58 -14.00 -6.39 -17.35
C PRO A 58 -15.26 -7.11 -16.82
N PHE A 59 -15.75 -6.78 -15.63
CA PHE A 59 -16.89 -7.43 -15.01
C PHE A 59 -18.23 -6.85 -15.47
N ILE A 60 -19.13 -7.72 -15.88
CA ILE A 60 -20.50 -7.43 -16.31
C ILE A 60 -21.45 -7.93 -15.21
N ARG A 61 -22.54 -7.18 -14.96
CA ARG A 61 -23.63 -7.68 -14.11
C ARG A 61 -24.38 -8.79 -14.83
N LEU A 62 -24.25 -10.01 -14.33
CA LEU A 62 -25.04 -11.14 -14.82
C LEU A 62 -26.50 -11.01 -14.34
N PRO A 63 -27.49 -11.28 -15.21
CA PRO A 63 -28.88 -11.44 -14.79
C PRO A 63 -28.98 -12.63 -13.82
N ARG A 64 -29.76 -12.49 -12.73
CA ARG A 64 -29.95 -13.54 -11.70
C ARG A 64 -30.42 -14.90 -12.21
N ASN A 65 -30.91 -14.98 -13.45
CA ASN A 65 -31.50 -16.20 -14.04
C ASN A 65 -30.73 -16.73 -15.26
N ALA A 66 -29.54 -16.21 -15.55
CA ALA A 66 -28.71 -16.76 -16.62
C ALA A 66 -27.88 -17.94 -16.07
N ASN A 67 -28.48 -19.13 -16.01
CA ASN A 67 -27.71 -20.37 -16.05
C ASN A 67 -27.53 -20.70 -17.53
N PRO A 68 -26.39 -20.36 -18.16
CA PRO A 68 -26.17 -20.81 -19.51
C PRO A 68 -25.81 -22.31 -19.42
N ASP A 69 -26.69 -23.16 -19.94
CA ASP A 69 -26.36 -24.56 -20.24
C ASP A 69 -25.29 -24.56 -21.33
N ILE A 70 -24.02 -24.67 -20.92
CA ILE A 70 -22.89 -24.64 -21.84
C ILE A 70 -22.14 -25.96 -21.75
N THR A 71 -22.31 -26.78 -22.79
CA THR A 71 -21.71 -28.11 -22.98
C THR A 71 -20.30 -28.09 -23.57
N LYS A 72 -19.84 -26.94 -24.10
CA LYS A 72 -18.48 -26.74 -24.66
C LYS A 72 -17.69 -25.68 -23.88
N GLU A 73 -16.51 -26.04 -23.39
CA GLU A 73 -15.56 -25.15 -22.71
C GLU A 73 -14.81 -24.28 -23.74
N SER A 74 -15.39 -23.13 -24.10
CA SER A 74 -14.73 -22.08 -24.92
C SER A 74 -14.38 -20.88 -24.05
N SER A 75 -13.44 -20.05 -24.50
CA SER A 75 -13.08 -18.79 -23.82
C SER A 75 -14.31 -17.93 -23.53
N ARG A 76 -15.23 -17.86 -24.49
CA ARG A 76 -16.50 -17.13 -24.40
C ARG A 76 -17.45 -17.73 -23.38
N SER A 77 -17.56 -19.05 -23.32
CA SER A 77 -18.43 -19.69 -22.33
C SER A 77 -17.88 -19.54 -20.92
N TRP A 78 -16.56 -19.62 -20.75
CA TRP A 78 -15.88 -19.30 -19.49
C TRP A 78 -16.12 -17.84 -19.07
N CYS A 79 -15.89 -16.89 -19.98
CA CYS A 79 -16.10 -15.46 -19.72
C CYS A 79 -17.56 -15.16 -19.31
N LYS A 80 -18.54 -15.71 -20.04
CA LYS A 80 -19.97 -15.55 -19.70
C LYS A 80 -20.31 -16.16 -18.34
N ARG A 81 -19.78 -17.35 -18.02
CA ARG A 81 -20.00 -18.00 -16.71
C ARG A 81 -19.46 -17.16 -15.55
N HIS A 82 -18.33 -16.51 -15.74
CA HIS A 82 -17.71 -15.66 -14.72
C HIS A 82 -18.16 -14.20 -14.76
N GLY A 83 -19.07 -13.83 -15.67
CA GLY A 83 -19.55 -12.46 -15.82
C GLY A 83 -18.46 -11.51 -16.28
N VAL A 84 -17.58 -11.97 -17.17
CA VAL A 84 -16.45 -11.21 -17.69
C VAL A 84 -16.62 -10.94 -19.18
N GLU A 85 -16.26 -9.74 -19.63
CA GLU A 85 -16.22 -9.38 -21.04
C GLU A 85 -14.91 -9.85 -21.69
N GLU A 86 -15.01 -10.74 -22.67
CA GLU A 86 -13.85 -11.29 -23.39
C GLU A 86 -12.98 -10.19 -24.03
N GLN A 87 -13.61 -9.17 -24.63
CA GLN A 87 -12.89 -8.07 -25.27
C GLN A 87 -11.97 -7.32 -24.30
N ARG A 88 -12.44 -7.07 -23.06
CA ARG A 88 -11.67 -6.34 -22.05
C ARG A 88 -10.46 -7.12 -21.57
N LEU A 89 -10.57 -8.44 -21.48
CA LEU A 89 -9.41 -9.28 -21.16
C LEU A 89 -8.33 -9.21 -22.24
N TYR A 90 -8.70 -9.16 -23.53
CA TYR A 90 -7.73 -8.97 -24.60
C TYR A 90 -7.07 -7.58 -24.56
N GLU A 91 -7.83 -6.53 -24.24
CA GLU A 91 -7.30 -5.18 -24.04
C GLU A 91 -6.27 -5.16 -22.90
N ILE A 92 -6.62 -5.74 -21.74
CA ILE A 92 -5.73 -5.85 -20.58
C ILE A 92 -4.47 -6.65 -20.94
N ALA A 93 -4.60 -7.79 -21.62
CA ALA A 93 -3.45 -8.60 -22.03
C ALA A 93 -2.53 -7.88 -23.02
N LYS A 94 -3.09 -7.03 -23.90
CA LYS A 94 -2.32 -6.20 -24.83
C LYS A 94 -1.57 -5.09 -24.09
N LEU A 95 -2.22 -4.39 -23.16
CA LEU A 95 -1.58 -3.36 -22.33
C LEU A 95 -0.50 -3.95 -21.43
N LYS A 96 -0.74 -5.12 -20.83
CA LYS A 96 0.27 -5.86 -20.06
C LYS A 96 1.57 -6.00 -20.85
N ARG A 97 1.49 -6.50 -22.09
CA ARG A 97 2.66 -6.65 -22.98
C ARG A 97 3.31 -5.32 -23.36
N GLN A 98 2.55 -4.24 -23.46
CA GLN A 98 3.10 -2.92 -23.73
C GLN A 98 3.88 -2.38 -22.52
N PHE A 99 3.34 -2.54 -21.31
CA PHE A 99 4.02 -2.16 -20.07
C PHE A 99 5.27 -3.02 -19.80
N GLU A 100 5.22 -4.33 -20.11
CA GLU A 100 6.42 -5.20 -20.06
C GLU A 100 7.53 -4.70 -21.00
N LYS A 101 7.17 -4.24 -22.21
CA LYS A 101 8.15 -3.66 -23.14
C LYS A 101 8.74 -2.36 -22.61
N ILE A 102 7.88 -1.46 -22.13
CA ILE A 102 8.32 -0.18 -21.55
C ILE A 102 9.29 -0.41 -20.39
N LEU A 103 9.01 -1.39 -19.53
CA LEU A 103 9.91 -1.74 -18.42
C LEU A 103 11.22 -2.37 -18.89
N ASN A 104 11.20 -3.19 -19.95
CA ASN A 104 12.42 -3.74 -20.54
C ASN A 104 13.27 -2.68 -21.25
N ASP A 105 12.64 -1.70 -21.89
CA ASP A 105 13.33 -0.58 -22.53
C ASP A 105 13.99 0.31 -21.48
N PHE A 106 13.32 0.51 -20.33
CA PHE A 106 13.88 1.24 -19.19
C PHE A 106 14.98 0.45 -18.46
N GLN A 107 14.80 -0.86 -18.29
CA GLN A 107 15.76 -1.73 -17.61
C GLN A 107 16.04 -2.99 -18.45
N PRO A 108 17.09 -2.98 -19.30
CA PRO A 108 17.41 -4.12 -20.13
C PRO A 108 17.78 -5.32 -19.25
N GLY A 109 17.04 -6.42 -19.41
CA GLY A 109 17.28 -7.68 -18.72
C GLY A 109 16.42 -7.95 -17.47
N LEU A 110 15.60 -6.99 -17.01
CA LEU A 110 14.71 -7.19 -15.84
C LEU A 110 13.75 -8.38 -16.04
N MET A 111 13.09 -8.45 -17.20
CA MET A 111 12.19 -9.57 -17.49
C MET A 111 12.95 -10.88 -17.70
N ALA A 112 14.17 -10.82 -18.23
CA ALA A 112 15.02 -12.00 -18.39
C ALA A 112 15.50 -12.54 -17.03
N GLU A 113 15.77 -11.68 -16.04
CA GLU A 113 16.06 -12.08 -14.66
C GLU A 113 14.84 -12.74 -14.00
N ILE A 114 13.65 -12.15 -14.16
CA ILE A 114 12.39 -12.73 -13.64
C ILE A 114 12.09 -14.09 -14.27
N GLU A 115 12.37 -14.26 -15.56
CA GLU A 115 12.21 -15.53 -16.28
C GLU A 115 13.31 -16.55 -15.90
N ALA A 116 14.56 -16.10 -15.71
CA ALA A 116 15.70 -16.95 -15.37
C ALA A 116 15.65 -17.49 -13.93
N SER A 117 15.18 -16.70 -12.96
CA SER A 117 14.95 -17.17 -11.58
C SER A 117 13.90 -18.28 -11.48
N ARG A 118 13.14 -18.53 -12.56
CA ARG A 118 11.97 -19.41 -12.57
C ARG A 118 12.13 -20.66 -13.45
N LEU A 119 13.20 -20.75 -14.25
CA LEU A 119 13.39 -21.86 -15.19
C LEU A 119 14.62 -22.71 -14.86
N SER A 120 14.36 -23.89 -14.32
CA SER A 120 15.01 -25.09 -14.82
C SER A 120 14.18 -25.62 -16.01
N LEU A 121 14.87 -26.13 -17.05
CA LEU A 121 14.39 -26.93 -18.19
C LEU A 121 14.50 -26.30 -19.58
N GLN A 122 15.68 -26.47 -20.16
CA GLN A 122 15.90 -26.65 -21.60
C GLN A 122 15.13 -27.91 -22.06
N MET A 123 14.04 -27.81 -22.82
CA MET A 123 13.51 -28.88 -23.72
C MET A 123 12.24 -28.47 -24.54
N LEU A 124 12.17 -27.26 -25.12
CA LEU A 124 10.94 -26.77 -25.82
C LEU A 124 11.14 -26.18 -27.22
N GLU A 125 12.35 -26.13 -27.77
CA GLU A 125 12.58 -25.50 -29.08
C GLU A 125 11.94 -26.30 -30.24
N THR A 126 11.95 -27.63 -30.16
CA THR A 126 11.41 -28.51 -31.21
C THR A 126 9.88 -28.45 -31.33
N ASP A 127 9.15 -28.35 -30.21
CA ASP A 127 7.68 -28.24 -30.21
C ASP A 127 7.20 -26.86 -30.67
N ARG A 128 7.94 -25.80 -30.31
CA ARG A 128 7.67 -24.43 -30.78
C ARG A 128 7.81 -24.31 -32.30
N ASP A 129 8.80 -24.96 -32.88
CA ASP A 129 8.98 -24.96 -34.33
C ASP A 129 7.88 -25.72 -35.08
N GLN A 130 7.40 -26.85 -34.54
CA GLN A 130 6.26 -27.58 -35.09
C GLN A 130 4.97 -26.74 -35.06
N LYS A 131 4.71 -26.07 -33.94
CA LYS A 131 3.55 -25.16 -33.80
C LYS A 131 3.66 -23.94 -34.72
N ARG A 132 4.86 -23.37 -34.90
CA ARG A 132 5.13 -22.28 -35.88
C ARG A 132 4.84 -22.73 -37.32
N GLN A 133 5.25 -23.95 -37.69
CA GLN A 133 4.97 -24.51 -39.01
C GLN A 133 3.48 -24.74 -39.24
N ARG A 134 2.73 -25.20 -38.23
CA ARG A 134 1.26 -25.36 -38.30
C ARG A 134 0.56 -24.02 -38.51
N LEU A 135 0.92 -22.98 -37.75
CA LEU A 135 0.38 -21.63 -37.97
C LEU A 135 0.67 -21.08 -39.36
N ARG A 136 1.89 -21.29 -39.89
CA ARG A 136 2.23 -20.86 -41.26
C ARG A 136 1.35 -21.55 -42.29
N LYS A 137 1.06 -22.84 -42.12
CA LYS A 137 0.17 -23.60 -43.01
C LYS A 137 -1.28 -23.10 -42.93
N GLU A 138 -1.79 -22.82 -41.74
CA GLU A 138 -3.16 -22.30 -41.56
C GLU A 138 -3.33 -20.86 -42.06
N LYS A 139 -2.35 -19.97 -41.83
CA LYS A 139 -2.36 -18.61 -42.43
C LYS A 139 -2.31 -18.65 -43.95
N MET A 140 -1.59 -19.61 -44.53
CA MET A 140 -1.56 -19.84 -45.98
C MET A 140 -2.89 -20.41 -46.50
N SER A 141 -3.56 -21.27 -45.72
CA SER A 141 -4.90 -21.79 -46.04
C SER A 141 -5.96 -20.67 -46.07
N GLN A 142 -5.92 -19.72 -45.14
CA GLN A 142 -6.82 -18.55 -45.15
C GLN A 142 -6.55 -17.54 -46.27
N ARG A 143 -5.30 -17.46 -46.76
CA ARG A 143 -4.95 -16.61 -47.91
C ARG A 143 -5.42 -17.18 -49.25
N GLN A 144 -5.87 -18.43 -49.29
CA GLN A 144 -6.52 -18.95 -50.49
C GLN A 144 -7.90 -18.30 -50.66
N PRO A 145 -8.27 -17.85 -51.87
CA PRO A 145 -9.60 -17.31 -52.11
C PRO A 145 -10.63 -18.38 -51.75
N LYS A 146 -11.56 -18.06 -50.84
CA LYS A 146 -12.68 -18.94 -50.50
C LYS A 146 -13.32 -19.41 -51.80
N ARG A 147 -13.19 -20.71 -52.11
CA ARG A 147 -13.89 -21.31 -53.27
C ARG A 147 -15.37 -20.96 -53.13
N ARG A 148 -15.96 -20.40 -54.19
CA ARG A 148 -17.39 -20.14 -54.26
C ARG A 148 -18.12 -21.43 -53.89
N LYS A 149 -18.86 -21.43 -52.78
CA LYS A 149 -19.72 -22.54 -52.40
C LYS A 149 -20.83 -22.59 -53.45
N LEU A 150 -20.79 -23.56 -54.34
CA LEU A 150 -21.96 -23.93 -55.15
C LEU A 150 -22.90 -24.71 -54.23
N LEU A 151 -24.14 -24.25 -54.15
CA LEU A 151 -25.18 -24.91 -53.38
C LEU A 151 -25.55 -26.21 -54.12
N ASN A 152 -25.14 -27.36 -53.60
CA ASN A 152 -25.58 -28.65 -54.12
C ASN A 152 -26.99 -28.94 -53.62
N MET A 153 -27.93 -29.07 -54.55
CA MET A 153 -29.36 -29.22 -54.27
C MET A 153 -29.78 -30.69 -54.10
N THR A 154 -28.97 -31.46 -53.37
CA THR A 154 -29.25 -32.87 -53.08
C THR A 154 -29.32 -33.08 -51.57
N SER A 155 -30.56 -33.35 -51.13
CA SER A 155 -31.00 -33.95 -49.87
C SER A 155 -30.58 -33.27 -48.57
N ILE A 156 -31.60 -32.67 -47.97
CA ILE A 156 -31.79 -32.31 -46.56
C ILE A 156 -31.30 -33.46 -45.67
N ASP A 157 -30.16 -33.26 -45.02
CA ASP A 157 -29.80 -33.84 -43.72
C ASP A 157 -29.28 -32.67 -42.88
N GLU A 158 -30.21 -31.88 -42.34
CA GLU A 158 -29.95 -30.60 -41.64
C GLU A 158 -29.42 -30.78 -40.20
N GLU A 159 -29.13 -31.98 -39.73
CA GLU A 159 -28.73 -32.19 -38.32
C GLU A 159 -27.23 -32.50 -38.09
N ASN A 160 -26.41 -32.67 -39.14
CA ASN A 160 -24.99 -33.04 -38.99
C ASN A 160 -23.98 -32.06 -39.62
N MET A 161 -24.44 -30.91 -40.15
CA MET A 161 -23.58 -29.96 -40.90
C MET A 161 -23.18 -28.69 -40.13
N GLU A 162 -23.58 -28.55 -38.86
CA GLU A 162 -23.03 -27.50 -37.98
C GLU A 162 -21.83 -28.00 -37.14
N ASP A 163 -21.69 -29.31 -36.94
CA ASP A 163 -20.64 -29.87 -36.07
C ASP A 163 -19.26 -30.05 -36.73
N VAL A 164 -19.15 -29.90 -38.06
CA VAL A 164 -17.87 -30.10 -38.79
C VAL A 164 -17.09 -28.79 -39.00
N LEU A 165 -17.71 -27.62 -38.75
CA LEU A 165 -17.10 -26.31 -39.03
C LEU A 165 -16.32 -25.70 -37.86
N ASP A 166 -16.37 -26.31 -36.67
CA ASP A 166 -15.74 -25.77 -35.45
C ASP A 166 -14.55 -26.61 -34.95
N SER A 167 -14.11 -27.61 -35.74
CA SER A 167 -12.88 -28.39 -35.46
C SER A 167 -11.63 -27.78 -36.09
N SER A 168 -11.72 -26.58 -36.65
CA SER A 168 -10.53 -25.78 -36.92
C SER A 168 -10.04 -25.23 -35.59
N THR A 169 -8.91 -25.72 -35.10
CA THR A 169 -8.17 -25.08 -34.01
C THR A 169 -8.11 -23.58 -34.27
N ASP A 170 -8.69 -22.80 -33.36
CA ASP A 170 -8.74 -21.36 -33.52
C ASP A 170 -7.31 -20.83 -33.68
N ILE A 171 -7.02 -20.10 -34.77
CA ILE A 171 -5.67 -19.59 -35.05
C ILE A 171 -5.14 -18.76 -33.88
N ARG A 172 -6.06 -18.09 -33.16
CA ARG A 172 -5.75 -17.33 -31.95
C ARG A 172 -5.23 -18.22 -30.81
N ASP A 173 -5.72 -19.44 -30.68
CA ASP A 173 -5.28 -20.40 -29.67
C ASP A 173 -3.88 -20.94 -30.00
N LEU A 174 -3.60 -21.16 -31.29
CA LEU A 174 -2.26 -21.53 -31.75
C LEU A 174 -1.25 -20.37 -31.64
N GLU A 175 -1.67 -19.14 -31.93
CA GLU A 175 -0.87 -17.93 -31.66
C GLU A 175 -0.63 -17.75 -30.16
N PHE A 176 -1.63 -18.02 -29.33
CA PHE A 176 -1.53 -17.97 -27.87
C PHE A 176 -0.58 -19.04 -27.34
N SER A 177 -0.69 -20.30 -27.78
CA SER A 177 0.20 -21.40 -27.39
C SER A 177 1.64 -21.20 -27.86
N LEU A 178 1.88 -20.42 -28.91
CA LEU A 178 3.24 -20.07 -29.33
C LEU A 178 3.82 -18.90 -28.54
N ALA A 179 2.99 -17.89 -28.26
CA ALA A 179 3.40 -16.73 -27.50
C ALA A 179 3.63 -17.07 -26.03
N ASN A 180 2.80 -17.95 -25.47
CA ASN A 180 2.82 -18.31 -24.06
C ASN A 180 2.93 -19.83 -23.90
N ASN A 181 3.84 -20.28 -23.03
CA ASN A 181 3.89 -21.67 -22.63
C ASN A 181 2.75 -21.96 -21.62
N ILE A 182 1.87 -22.91 -21.95
CA ILE A 182 0.68 -23.24 -21.16
C ILE A 182 1.09 -23.83 -19.80
N GLU A 183 2.17 -24.62 -19.77
CA GLU A 183 2.68 -25.23 -18.54
C GLU A 183 3.25 -24.17 -17.60
N ASP A 184 4.01 -23.21 -18.13
CA ASP A 184 4.51 -22.08 -17.34
C ASP A 184 3.36 -21.21 -16.84
N LEU A 185 2.34 -20.94 -17.66
CA LEU A 185 1.15 -20.20 -17.23
C LEU A 185 0.38 -20.93 -16.12
N ARG A 186 0.28 -22.26 -16.21
CA ARG A 186 -0.35 -23.09 -15.18
C ARG A 186 0.47 -23.11 -13.89
N ASN A 187 1.79 -23.14 -13.99
CA ASN A 187 2.67 -23.05 -12.83
C ASN A 187 2.57 -21.66 -12.20
N ARG A 188 2.53 -20.59 -13.00
CA ARG A 188 2.29 -19.21 -12.52
C ARG A 188 0.96 -19.06 -11.79
N SER A 189 -0.12 -19.64 -12.32
CA SER A 189 -1.44 -19.56 -11.69
C SER A 189 -1.57 -20.41 -10.41
N ARG A 190 -0.71 -21.42 -10.25
CA ARG A 190 -0.68 -22.28 -9.06
C ARG A 190 0.07 -21.69 -7.88
N VAL A 191 1.00 -20.76 -8.11
CA VAL A 191 1.72 -20.07 -7.03
C VAL A 191 0.74 -19.12 -6.34
N ALA A 192 0.24 -19.54 -5.17
CA ALA A 192 -0.54 -18.66 -4.31
C ALA A 192 0.33 -17.50 -3.83
N LEU A 193 -0.20 -16.28 -3.88
CA LEU A 193 0.47 -15.10 -3.35
C LEU A 193 0.60 -15.23 -1.82
N SER A 194 1.82 -15.08 -1.31
CA SER A 194 2.04 -14.96 0.14
C SER A 194 1.30 -13.72 0.69
N LYS A 195 0.90 -13.77 1.96
CA LYS A 195 0.30 -12.61 2.65
C LYS A 195 1.24 -11.41 2.64
N ASP A 196 2.55 -11.65 2.81
CA ASP A 196 3.60 -10.64 2.74
C ASP A 196 3.61 -9.95 1.36
N ALA A 197 3.56 -10.75 0.29
CA ALA A 197 3.50 -10.23 -1.07
C ALA A 197 2.23 -9.40 -1.32
N VAL A 198 1.09 -9.78 -0.75
CA VAL A 198 -0.15 -8.99 -0.82
C VAL A 198 0.00 -7.65 -0.09
N ASN A 199 0.62 -7.63 1.09
CA ASN A 199 0.85 -6.39 1.84
C ASN A 199 1.80 -5.45 1.09
N LEU A 200 2.84 -5.98 0.46
CA LEU A 200 3.75 -5.21 -0.39
C LEU A 200 3.06 -4.69 -1.65
N ILE A 201 2.23 -5.51 -2.32
CA ILE A 201 1.41 -5.07 -3.46
C ILE A 201 0.50 -3.90 -3.05
N LYS A 202 -0.17 -4.01 -1.90
CA LYS A 202 -1.01 -2.92 -1.36
C LYS A 202 -0.20 -1.64 -1.17
N LEU A 203 0.98 -1.75 -0.55
CA LEU A 203 1.87 -0.62 -0.30
C LEU A 203 2.40 0.03 -1.60
N ILE A 204 2.72 -0.76 -2.62
CA ILE A 204 3.11 -0.25 -3.94
C ILE A 204 1.97 0.53 -4.60
N ILE A 205 0.74 -0.03 -4.59
CA ILE A 205 -0.44 0.64 -5.15
C ILE A 205 -0.71 1.95 -4.37
N CYS A 206 -0.61 1.92 -3.04
CA CYS A 206 -0.74 3.11 -2.22
C CYS A 206 0.29 4.17 -2.59
N SER A 207 1.53 3.79 -2.88
CA SER A 207 2.59 4.75 -3.24
C SER A 207 2.28 5.55 -4.51
N GLY A 208 1.52 4.95 -5.44
CA GLY A 208 1.08 5.60 -6.68
C GLY A 208 -0.22 6.40 -6.51
N LEU A 209 -1.18 5.88 -5.74
CA LEU A 209 -2.48 6.55 -5.53
C LEU A 209 -2.46 7.63 -4.45
N TYR A 210 -1.43 7.66 -3.61
CA TYR A 210 -1.28 8.68 -2.58
C TYR A 210 -1.34 10.09 -3.19
N PRO A 211 -2.18 11.02 -2.67
CA PRO A 211 -2.83 11.03 -1.35
C PRO A 211 -4.33 10.62 -1.33
N GLN A 212 -4.80 9.84 -2.30
CA GLN A 212 -6.22 9.46 -2.45
C GLN A 212 -6.68 8.44 -1.40
N PHE A 213 -6.90 8.92 -0.17
CA PHE A 213 -7.43 8.12 0.94
C PHE A 213 -8.82 8.58 1.38
N ALA A 214 -9.65 7.59 1.71
CA ALA A 214 -10.99 7.73 2.22
C ALA A 214 -11.06 7.11 3.62
N PHE A 215 -11.43 7.95 4.60
CA PHE A 215 -11.58 7.60 6.00
C PHE A 215 -12.99 7.16 6.31
N PRO A 216 -13.19 6.06 7.05
CA PRO A 216 -14.51 5.73 7.56
C PRO A 216 -14.99 6.81 8.54
N ASP A 217 -16.29 7.05 8.55
CA ASP A 217 -16.93 7.93 9.53
C ASP A 217 -17.04 7.24 10.90
N GLU A 218 -16.87 7.98 11.99
CA GLU A 218 -16.92 7.46 13.38
C GLU A 218 -18.26 6.75 13.70
N HIS A 219 -19.33 7.16 13.02
CA HIS A 219 -20.68 6.64 13.23
C HIS A 219 -21.03 5.42 12.36
N ASN A 220 -20.12 4.97 11.47
CA ASN A 220 -20.38 3.83 10.59
C ASN A 220 -20.78 2.53 11.31
N PRO A 221 -20.23 2.17 12.49
CA PRO A 221 -20.63 0.95 13.19
C PRO A 221 -22.13 0.91 13.53
N TYR A 222 -22.74 2.07 13.73
CA TYR A 222 -24.16 2.20 14.11
C TYR A 222 -25.10 2.41 12.91
N ARG A 223 -24.56 2.66 11.71
CA ARG A 223 -25.36 2.92 10.51
C ARG A 223 -25.85 1.63 9.87
N LYS A 224 -26.90 1.73 9.08
CA LYS A 224 -27.33 0.59 8.25
C LYS A 224 -26.30 0.34 7.17
N SER A 225 -26.18 -0.92 6.75
CA SER A 225 -25.18 -1.37 5.77
C SER A 225 -25.22 -0.65 4.42
N ASN A 226 -26.37 -0.05 4.05
CA ASN A 226 -26.54 0.71 2.81
C ASN A 226 -26.15 2.20 2.93
N GLU A 227 -25.81 2.67 4.14
CA GLU A 227 -25.57 4.08 4.47
C GLU A 227 -24.17 4.30 5.07
N ILE A 228 -23.21 3.42 4.74
CA ILE A 228 -21.82 3.58 5.14
C ILE A 228 -21.22 4.78 4.42
N VAL A 229 -20.54 5.63 5.18
CA VAL A 229 -20.01 6.91 4.69
C VAL A 229 -18.50 7.01 4.90
N PHE A 230 -17.84 7.67 3.95
CA PHE A 230 -16.43 7.98 3.99
C PHE A 230 -16.15 9.47 3.80
N HIS A 231 -15.01 9.92 4.32
CA HIS A 231 -14.52 11.29 4.20
C HIS A 231 -13.14 11.29 3.53
N THR A 232 -12.93 12.20 2.58
CA THR A 232 -11.64 12.43 1.92
C THR A 232 -11.20 13.87 2.18
N GLN A 233 -9.97 14.21 1.79
CA GLN A 233 -9.47 15.59 1.87
C GLN A 233 -10.31 16.57 1.03
N ALA A 234 -10.76 16.15 -0.16
CA ALA A 234 -11.50 17.00 -1.08
C ALA A 234 -13.00 17.02 -0.81
N LYS A 235 -13.58 15.86 -0.47
CA LYS A 235 -15.03 15.68 -0.30
C LYS A 235 -15.37 14.83 0.91
N ARG A 236 -16.41 15.23 1.64
CA ARG A 236 -16.99 14.50 2.76
C ARG A 236 -18.29 13.81 2.34
N PHE A 237 -18.76 12.88 3.15
CA PHE A 237 -20.04 12.19 2.95
C PHE A 237 -20.13 11.36 1.66
N LEU A 238 -19.08 10.59 1.37
CA LEU A 238 -18.97 9.73 0.20
C LEU A 238 -19.49 8.32 0.52
N SER A 239 -20.14 7.68 -0.45
CA SER A 239 -20.57 6.28 -0.30
C SER A 239 -19.82 5.35 -1.26
N PRO A 240 -19.61 4.06 -0.93
CA PRO A 240 -19.00 3.12 -1.86
C PRO A 240 -19.94 2.90 -3.06
N HIS A 241 -19.39 2.88 -4.27
CA HIS A 241 -20.21 2.63 -5.47
C HIS A 241 -20.83 1.22 -5.43
N PRO A 242 -22.10 1.02 -5.85
CA PRO A 242 -22.77 -0.28 -5.79
C PRO A 242 -22.12 -1.41 -6.61
N SER A 243 -21.23 -1.09 -7.57
CA SER A 243 -20.45 -2.11 -8.29
C SER A 243 -19.21 -2.58 -7.53
N SER A 244 -18.87 -1.94 -6.41
CA SER A 244 -17.71 -2.28 -5.60
C SER A 244 -18.01 -3.53 -4.76
N VAL A 245 -16.99 -4.37 -4.56
CA VAL A 245 -17.09 -5.57 -3.71
C VAL A 245 -17.54 -5.23 -2.29
N PHE A 246 -17.10 -4.07 -1.81
CA PHE A 246 -17.41 -3.52 -0.50
C PHE A 246 -18.86 -3.08 -0.33
N ALA A 247 -19.55 -2.71 -1.41
CA ALA A 247 -20.98 -2.42 -1.34
C ALA A 247 -21.81 -3.70 -1.20
N SER A 248 -21.33 -4.82 -1.74
CA SER A 248 -21.93 -6.14 -1.58
C SER A 248 -21.61 -6.78 -0.22
N HIS A 249 -20.46 -6.44 0.38
CA HIS A 249 -19.98 -6.95 1.67
C HIS A 249 -19.69 -5.81 2.64
N PRO A 250 -20.74 -5.14 3.15
CA PRO A 250 -20.62 -4.00 4.07
C PRO A 250 -19.94 -4.38 5.39
N ASP A 251 -20.05 -5.64 5.82
CA ASP A 251 -19.44 -6.19 7.04
C ASP A 251 -17.90 -6.04 7.08
N TRP A 252 -17.26 -5.88 5.92
CA TRP A 252 -15.80 -5.75 5.85
C TRP A 252 -15.29 -4.35 6.20
N ILE A 253 -16.18 -3.34 6.22
CA ILE A 253 -15.78 -1.94 6.49
C ILE A 253 -16.61 -1.30 7.60
N GLN A 254 -17.80 -1.81 7.89
CA GLN A 254 -18.71 -1.20 8.87
C GLN A 254 -18.10 -1.14 10.29
N GLY A 255 -17.12 -2.00 10.60
CA GLY A 255 -16.55 -2.13 11.95
C GLY A 255 -17.56 -2.77 12.91
N THR A 256 -17.08 -3.30 14.02
CA THR A 256 -17.97 -3.81 15.08
C THR A 256 -18.18 -2.72 16.13
N GLY A 257 -19.43 -2.35 16.37
CA GLY A 257 -19.74 -1.37 17.43
C GLY A 257 -19.31 -1.86 18.82
N GLU A 258 -19.12 -0.92 19.75
CA GLU A 258 -18.64 -1.19 21.12
C GLU A 258 -19.50 -2.18 21.91
N ASN A 259 -20.76 -2.37 21.51
CA ASN A 259 -21.77 -3.17 22.22
C ASN A 259 -21.94 -4.61 21.72
N VAL A 260 -21.14 -5.09 20.77
CA VAL A 260 -21.18 -6.51 20.34
C VAL A 260 -20.17 -7.31 21.16
N ARG A 261 -20.56 -8.50 21.64
CA ARG A 261 -19.67 -9.44 22.36
C ARG A 261 -18.43 -9.69 21.49
N ARG A 262 -17.33 -9.02 21.83
CA ARG A 262 -16.14 -8.92 20.98
C ARG A 262 -15.44 -10.27 20.92
N ASN A 263 -15.43 -10.90 19.75
CA ASN A 263 -14.46 -11.95 19.48
C ASN A 263 -13.08 -11.28 19.31
N ASP A 264 -12.01 -11.95 19.73
CA ASP A 264 -10.64 -11.41 19.63
C ASP A 264 -10.24 -11.01 18.20
N LEU A 265 -10.84 -11.64 17.17
CA LEU A 265 -10.64 -11.31 15.76
C LEU A 265 -11.28 -9.98 15.31
N ASP A 266 -12.33 -9.53 15.97
CA ASP A 266 -13.07 -8.31 15.59
C ASP A 266 -12.44 -7.07 16.25
N LEU A 267 -11.98 -7.20 17.50
CA LEU A 267 -11.08 -6.23 18.16
C LEU A 267 -9.82 -5.93 17.32
N LEU A 268 -9.29 -6.96 16.65
CA LEU A 268 -8.13 -6.84 15.79
C LEU A 268 -8.37 -5.97 14.55
N LYS A 269 -9.58 -6.00 13.99
CA LYS A 269 -9.94 -5.15 12.84
C LYS A 269 -10.03 -3.69 13.25
N ASP A 270 -10.65 -3.41 14.40
CA ASP A 270 -10.77 -2.06 14.93
C ASP A 270 -9.38 -1.44 15.22
N MET A 271 -8.44 -2.22 15.76
CA MET A 271 -7.07 -1.75 16.03
C MET A 271 -6.18 -1.65 14.79
N ARG A 272 -6.56 -2.26 13.65
CA ARG A 272 -5.77 -2.20 12.40
C ARG A 272 -5.95 -0.90 11.62
N HIS A 273 -6.81 0.01 12.09
CA HIS A 273 -7.00 1.35 11.51
C HIS A 273 -7.04 1.31 9.99
N GLU A 274 -7.94 0.48 9.45
CA GLU A 274 -8.03 0.25 8.02
C GLU A 274 -8.67 1.44 7.32
N ILE A 275 -8.01 1.93 6.27
CA ILE A 275 -8.51 2.99 5.41
C ILE A 275 -8.72 2.46 3.99
N LEU A 276 -9.56 3.16 3.23
CA LEU A 276 -9.77 2.85 1.83
C LEU A 276 -8.92 3.78 0.96
N CYS A 277 -8.12 3.20 0.09
CA CYS A 277 -7.51 3.90 -1.03
C CYS A 277 -8.44 3.78 -2.24
N TYR A 278 -8.70 4.88 -2.95
CA TYR A 278 -9.59 4.90 -4.10
C TYR A 278 -8.84 5.40 -5.34
N LEU A 279 -9.29 5.01 -6.54
CA LEU A 279 -8.73 5.51 -7.80
C LEU A 279 -9.48 6.73 -8.32
N GLN A 280 -10.82 6.71 -8.22
CA GLN A 280 -11.69 7.72 -8.82
C GLN A 280 -12.86 8.07 -7.91
N LEU A 281 -13.27 9.34 -7.99
CA LEU A 281 -14.49 9.87 -7.39
C LEU A 281 -15.53 10.06 -8.51
N LEU A 282 -16.71 9.49 -8.31
CA LEU A 282 -17.84 9.63 -9.24
C LEU A 282 -18.90 10.53 -8.63
N GLU A 283 -19.16 11.66 -9.29
CA GLU A 283 -20.14 12.64 -8.84
C GLU A 283 -21.44 12.47 -9.62
N THR A 284 -22.48 12.02 -8.91
CA THR A 284 -23.85 11.97 -9.42
C THR A 284 -24.76 12.75 -8.46
N ASN A 285 -26.00 12.35 -8.28
CA ASN A 285 -26.86 12.87 -7.21
C ASN A 285 -26.29 12.57 -5.82
N LYS A 286 -25.60 11.43 -5.68
CA LYS A 286 -24.79 11.08 -4.50
C LYS A 286 -23.35 10.87 -4.95
N PRO A 287 -22.35 11.36 -4.20
CA PRO A 287 -20.96 11.16 -4.56
C PRO A 287 -20.49 9.76 -4.13
N TYR A 288 -19.82 9.06 -5.06
CA TYR A 288 -19.37 7.70 -4.88
C TYR A 288 -17.85 7.57 -5.00
N ILE A 289 -17.26 6.68 -4.20
CA ILE A 289 -15.88 6.23 -4.35
C ILE A 289 -15.83 4.93 -5.17
N VAL A 290 -14.95 4.88 -6.17
CA VAL A 290 -14.85 3.78 -7.15
C VAL A 290 -13.44 3.19 -7.13
N ASN A 291 -13.34 1.88 -7.37
CA ASN A 291 -12.10 1.08 -7.38
C ASN A 291 -11.33 1.23 -6.07
N LEU A 292 -11.78 0.48 -5.06
CA LEU A 292 -11.34 0.62 -3.68
C LEU A 292 -10.33 -0.47 -3.32
N LEU A 293 -9.33 -0.09 -2.52
CA LEU A 293 -8.36 -0.99 -1.92
C LEU A 293 -8.32 -0.74 -0.41
N GLN A 294 -8.41 -1.80 0.40
CA GLN A 294 -8.31 -1.72 1.85
C GLN A 294 -6.85 -1.87 2.30
N VAL A 295 -6.40 -0.93 3.11
CA VAL A 295 -5.00 -0.74 3.46
C VAL A 295 -4.89 -0.33 4.93
N PRO A 296 -3.91 -0.82 5.71
CA PRO A 296 -3.66 -0.30 7.05
C PRO A 296 -3.18 1.16 6.96
N GLY A 297 -3.99 2.08 7.48
CA GLY A 297 -3.84 3.51 7.20
C GLY A 297 -2.66 4.17 7.92
N VAL A 298 -2.48 3.85 9.20
CA VAL A 298 -1.40 4.41 10.02
C VAL A 298 -0.02 4.06 9.42
N HIS A 299 0.20 2.77 9.14
CA HIS A 299 1.44 2.28 8.53
C HIS A 299 1.71 2.91 7.16
N SER A 300 0.68 3.00 6.32
CA SER A 300 0.82 3.56 4.97
C SER A 300 1.14 5.06 5.00
N LEU A 301 0.54 5.82 5.92
CA LEU A 301 0.82 7.24 6.06
C LEU A 301 2.18 7.52 6.68
N LEU A 302 2.62 6.72 7.65
CA LEU A 302 3.97 6.82 8.19
C LEU A 302 5.04 6.66 7.09
N LEU A 303 4.82 5.74 6.16
CA LEU A 303 5.76 5.47 5.06
C LEU A 303 5.65 6.45 3.88
N LEU A 304 4.44 6.89 3.51
CA LEU A 304 4.20 7.61 2.24
C LEU A 304 3.93 9.12 2.38
N SER A 305 3.59 9.60 3.58
CA SER A 305 3.22 11.01 3.83
C SER A 305 4.30 12.00 3.39
N LYS A 306 3.92 13.21 2.95
CA LYS A 306 4.88 14.25 2.54
C LYS A 306 5.31 15.15 3.68
N SER A 307 4.45 15.34 4.65
CA SER A 307 4.83 16.05 5.87
C SER A 307 4.29 15.37 7.10
N ILE A 308 5.17 15.16 8.08
CA ILE A 308 4.85 14.64 9.40
C ILE A 308 5.20 15.74 10.39
N ASP A 309 4.19 16.29 11.03
CA ASP A 309 4.34 17.29 12.08
C ASP A 309 4.17 16.57 13.44
N ILE A 310 5.09 16.79 14.38
CA ILE A 310 5.17 16.10 15.67
C ILE A 310 5.09 17.13 16.81
N ASN A 311 4.45 16.74 17.93
CA ASN A 311 4.44 17.50 19.19
C ASN A 311 5.75 17.32 20.00
N GLU A 312 5.80 17.88 21.22
CA GLU A 312 6.98 17.78 22.10
C GLU A 312 7.26 16.36 22.58
N ASP A 313 6.22 15.61 22.96
CA ASP A 313 6.35 14.27 23.56
C ASP A 313 6.26 13.14 22.52
N CYS A 314 6.22 13.46 21.23
CA CYS A 314 5.94 12.51 20.13
C CYS A 314 4.60 11.75 20.22
N SER A 315 3.73 12.07 21.18
CA SER A 315 2.44 11.41 21.40
C SER A 315 1.39 11.73 20.33
N VAL A 316 1.46 12.91 19.70
CA VAL A 316 0.52 13.33 18.65
C VAL A 316 1.28 13.66 17.39
N VAL A 317 0.82 13.05 16.30
CA VAL A 317 1.42 13.17 14.96
C VAL A 317 0.35 13.57 13.97
N VAL A 318 0.64 14.61 13.17
CA VAL A 318 -0.23 15.06 12.09
C VAL A 318 0.43 14.79 10.74
N PHE A 319 -0.24 13.99 9.91
CA PHE A 319 0.19 13.70 8.54
C PHE A 319 -0.47 14.66 7.55
N ASP A 320 0.36 15.24 6.69
CA ASP A 320 -0.03 16.09 5.56
C ASP A 320 -0.97 17.25 5.93
N ARG A 321 -0.99 17.61 7.22
CA ARG A 321 -1.85 18.66 7.80
C ARG A 321 -3.34 18.34 7.71
N TYR A 322 -3.70 17.06 7.67
CA TYR A 322 -5.09 16.59 7.58
C TYR A 322 -5.40 15.41 8.50
N TYR A 323 -4.50 14.43 8.57
CA TYR A 323 -4.73 13.21 9.34
C TYR A 323 -4.05 13.33 10.68
N MET A 324 -4.73 12.96 11.76
CA MET A 324 -4.19 13.03 13.10
C MET A 324 -4.16 11.64 13.72
N LEU A 325 -3.02 11.34 14.34
CA LEU A 325 -2.73 10.13 15.07
C LEU A 325 -2.36 10.50 16.50
N SER A 326 -3.09 9.97 17.46
CA SER A 326 -2.77 10.09 18.88
C SER A 326 -2.37 8.71 19.40
N PHE A 327 -1.11 8.56 19.78
CA PHE A 327 -0.63 7.34 20.42
C PHE A 327 -1.16 7.25 21.84
N ARG A 328 -1.44 6.03 22.31
CA ARG A 328 -1.85 5.80 23.70
C ARG A 328 -0.65 5.83 24.66
N THR A 329 0.51 5.40 24.18
CA THR A 329 1.73 5.26 24.98
C THR A 329 2.93 5.92 24.29
N ILE A 330 3.69 6.73 25.04
CA ILE A 330 4.85 7.48 24.53
C ILE A 330 5.97 6.56 23.99
N PRO A 331 6.43 5.50 24.71
CA PRO A 331 7.55 4.68 24.23
C PRO A 331 7.25 4.01 22.87
N VAL A 332 6.00 3.57 22.66
CA VAL A 332 5.56 2.99 21.39
C VAL A 332 5.61 4.03 20.27
N ALA A 333 5.18 5.27 20.55
CA ALA A 333 5.23 6.35 19.57
C ALA A 333 6.67 6.61 19.09
N GLU A 334 7.60 6.74 20.03
CA GLU A 334 9.02 6.97 19.77
C GLU A 334 9.64 5.86 18.91
N HIS A 335 9.34 4.60 19.25
CA HIS A 335 9.84 3.45 18.51
C HIS A 335 9.26 3.36 17.10
N VAL A 336 7.94 3.51 16.97
CA VAL A 336 7.24 3.44 15.67
C VAL A 336 7.74 4.54 14.73
N LEU A 337 7.95 5.77 15.24
CA LEU A 337 8.51 6.87 14.44
C LEU A 337 9.94 6.59 13.99
N THR A 338 10.78 6.05 14.88
CA THR A 338 12.17 5.69 14.55
C THR A 338 12.22 4.58 13.50
N LEU A 339 11.41 3.53 13.67
CA LEU A 339 11.31 2.41 12.72
C LEU A 339 10.78 2.89 11.36
N ALA A 340 9.68 3.66 11.35
CA ALA A 340 9.11 4.18 10.12
C ALA A 340 10.10 5.09 9.37
N HIS A 341 10.84 5.93 10.09
CA HIS A 341 11.90 6.75 9.49
C HIS A 341 12.98 5.87 8.86
N ARG A 342 13.52 4.89 9.59
CA ARG A 342 14.54 3.97 9.08
C ARG A 342 14.07 3.25 7.82
N LEU A 343 12.88 2.65 7.86
CA LEU A 343 12.29 1.92 6.72
C LEU A 343 12.12 2.82 5.50
N ARG A 344 11.64 4.04 5.71
CA ARG A 344 11.46 5.03 4.65
C ARG A 344 12.79 5.50 4.05
N SER A 345 13.80 5.72 4.89
CA SER A 345 15.14 6.13 4.45
C SER A 345 15.80 5.04 3.61
N VAL A 346 15.77 3.78 4.09
CA VAL A 346 16.28 2.62 3.33
C VAL A 346 15.50 2.45 2.01
N TRP A 347 14.17 2.54 2.03
CA TRP A 347 13.35 2.47 0.82
C TRP A 347 13.72 3.58 -0.18
N SER A 348 13.83 4.83 0.25
CA SER A 348 14.21 5.93 -0.65
C SER A 348 15.58 5.71 -1.28
N VAL A 349 16.55 5.24 -0.49
CA VAL A 349 17.90 4.94 -0.96
C VAL A 349 17.89 3.83 -2.01
N LEU A 350 17.26 2.69 -1.72
CA LEU A 350 17.21 1.56 -2.66
C LEU A 350 16.45 1.92 -3.94
N THR A 351 15.38 2.70 -3.84
CA THR A 351 14.64 3.20 -5.01
C THR A 351 15.51 4.10 -5.87
N ASN A 352 16.24 5.04 -5.25
CA ASN A 352 17.13 5.95 -5.96
C ASN A 352 18.29 5.18 -6.63
N GLN A 353 18.87 4.19 -5.97
CA GLN A 353 19.88 3.31 -6.56
C GLN A 353 19.33 2.55 -7.77
N ARG A 354 18.12 2.01 -7.69
CA ARG A 354 17.46 1.34 -8.84
C ARG A 354 17.19 2.29 -9.99
N VAL A 355 16.70 3.48 -9.70
CA VAL A 355 16.46 4.52 -10.71
C VAL A 355 17.77 4.90 -11.40
N GLN A 356 18.86 5.08 -10.65
CA GLN A 356 20.19 5.34 -11.20
C GLN A 356 20.73 4.20 -12.06
N MET A 357 20.40 2.93 -11.76
CA MET A 357 20.77 1.81 -12.63
C MET A 357 19.98 1.77 -13.95
N GLY A 358 18.73 2.24 -13.94
CA GLY A 358 17.86 2.26 -15.13
C GLY A 358 18.19 3.41 -16.08
N ILE A 359 18.55 4.58 -15.55
CA ILE A 359 19.02 5.69 -16.37
C ILE A 359 20.52 5.53 -16.61
N GLN A 360 20.96 5.39 -17.86
CA GLN A 360 22.39 5.46 -18.23
C GLN A 360 22.93 6.92 -18.10
N PHE A 361 22.75 7.57 -16.95
CA PHE A 361 23.22 8.93 -16.72
C PHE A 361 24.51 8.96 -15.89
N SER A 362 25.47 9.72 -16.40
CA SER A 362 26.71 10.08 -15.72
C SER A 362 26.44 10.96 -14.50
N ASP A 363 27.11 10.64 -13.39
CA ASP A 363 27.34 11.48 -12.22
C ASP A 363 27.07 12.98 -12.45
N LYS A 364 25.95 13.46 -11.91
CA LYS A 364 25.69 14.87 -11.53
C LYS A 364 24.30 15.03 -10.93
N THR A 365 24.08 14.41 -9.78
CA THR A 365 23.19 15.01 -8.79
C THR A 365 24.02 15.10 -7.52
N SER A 366 24.46 16.32 -7.19
CA SER A 366 24.87 16.65 -5.84
C SER A 366 23.75 16.16 -4.92
N VAL A 367 24.06 15.15 -4.12
CA VAL A 367 23.28 14.88 -2.92
C VAL A 367 23.40 16.18 -2.14
N ASP A 368 22.35 16.98 -2.16
CA ASP A 368 22.27 18.17 -1.33
C ASP A 368 22.37 17.67 0.12
N ASP A 369 23.57 17.75 0.69
CA ASP A 369 23.83 17.62 2.13
C ASP A 369 23.21 18.84 2.82
N LYS A 370 21.88 18.97 2.75
CA LYS A 370 21.12 19.91 3.55
C LYS A 370 21.15 19.38 4.99
N VAL A 371 22.15 19.81 5.74
CA VAL A 371 22.20 19.62 7.19
C VAL A 371 21.16 20.56 7.80
N TRP A 372 20.05 20.00 8.25
CA TRP A 372 18.90 20.78 8.75
C TRP A 372 19.07 21.26 10.20
N VAL A 373 19.93 20.61 10.97
CA VAL A 373 20.09 20.85 12.42
C VAL A 373 21.58 21.01 12.74
N SER A 374 21.92 22.06 13.49
CA SER A 374 23.27 22.28 13.99
C SER A 374 23.59 21.35 15.17
N ASP A 375 24.87 20.97 15.34
CA ASP A 375 25.29 20.02 16.40
C ASP A 375 24.92 20.51 17.82
N GLU A 376 24.89 21.83 18.07
CA GLU A 376 24.48 22.43 19.35
C GLU A 376 22.96 22.30 19.65
N GLU A 377 22.14 22.20 18.62
CA GLU A 377 20.70 21.98 18.74
C GLU A 377 20.38 20.50 18.92
N LEU A 378 21.23 19.61 18.40
CA LEU A 378 21.10 18.15 18.52
C LEU A 378 21.19 17.69 19.98
N GLU A 379 22.08 18.28 20.77
CA GLU A 379 22.26 17.94 22.19
C GLU A 379 21.04 18.31 23.05
N LYS A 380 20.25 19.31 22.63
CA LYS A 380 19.06 19.78 23.34
C LYS A 380 17.79 18.99 22.99
N LEU A 381 17.87 18.12 21.99
CA LEU A 381 16.73 17.34 21.49
C LEU A 381 16.58 15.99 22.22
N PRO A 382 15.34 15.47 22.36
CA PRO A 382 15.09 14.12 22.89
C PRO A 382 15.94 13.04 22.21
N SER A 383 16.31 12.01 22.99
CA SER A 383 17.19 10.90 22.54
C SER A 383 16.69 10.18 21.28
N VAL A 384 15.39 10.18 21.04
CA VAL A 384 14.72 9.61 19.86
C VAL A 384 15.06 10.40 18.60
N ILE A 385 15.00 11.72 18.67
CA ILE A 385 15.29 12.59 17.54
C ILE A 385 16.79 12.53 17.22
N GLN A 386 17.64 12.40 18.24
CA GLN A 386 19.06 12.13 18.04
C GLN A 386 19.29 10.79 17.33
N LYS A 387 18.56 9.72 17.69
CA LYS A 387 18.64 8.42 16.99
C LYS A 387 18.19 8.54 15.54
N ILE A 388 17.11 9.27 15.26
CA ILE A 388 16.61 9.51 13.90
C ILE A 388 17.68 10.21 13.06
N ILE A 389 18.23 11.33 13.53
CA ILE A 389 19.25 12.10 12.79
C ILE A 389 20.53 11.27 12.59
N LYS A 390 21.00 10.56 13.62
CA LYS A 390 22.17 9.67 13.51
C LYS A 390 21.93 8.54 12.50
N SER A 391 20.75 7.95 12.51
CA SER A 391 20.38 6.89 11.55
C SER A 391 20.36 7.41 10.11
N GLU A 392 19.91 8.65 9.91
CA GLU A 392 19.93 9.29 8.59
C GLU A 392 21.37 9.47 8.08
N PHE A 393 22.27 9.93 8.95
CA PHE A 393 23.68 10.10 8.63
C PHE A 393 24.37 8.76 8.29
N GLU A 394 24.15 7.71 9.08
CA GLU A 394 24.68 6.38 8.81
C GLU A 394 24.20 5.80 7.47
N ILE A 395 22.90 5.96 7.17
CA ILE A 395 22.31 5.47 5.91
C ILE A 395 22.88 6.24 4.71
N LYS A 396 23.02 7.56 4.82
CA LYS A 396 23.64 8.40 3.78
C LYS A 396 25.12 8.05 3.57
N GLN A 397 25.88 7.79 4.63
CA GLN A 397 27.27 7.33 4.52
C GLN A 397 27.38 5.97 3.82
N ARG A 398 26.52 5.00 4.18
CA ARG A 398 26.45 3.71 3.48
C ARG A 398 26.15 3.90 1.99
N HIS A 399 25.21 4.78 1.66
CA HIS A 399 24.91 5.10 0.27
C HIS A 399 26.11 5.68 -0.50
N ALA A 400 26.85 6.61 0.10
CA ALA A 400 28.04 7.22 -0.51
C ALA A 400 29.20 6.21 -0.69
N GLN A 401 29.28 5.18 0.14
CA GLN A 401 30.25 4.09 -0.01
C GLN A 401 29.82 3.09 -1.09
N MET A 402 28.51 2.86 -1.25
CA MET A 402 27.93 1.93 -2.22
C MET A 402 27.92 2.44 -3.67
N SER A 403 27.99 3.76 -3.88
CA SER A 403 28.08 4.33 -5.25
C SER A 403 29.41 4.01 -5.96
N GLY A 404 30.42 3.48 -5.26
CA GLY A 404 31.75 3.18 -5.81
C GLY A 404 31.89 1.81 -6.52
N SER A 405 31.03 0.83 -6.27
CA SER A 405 31.02 -0.48 -6.93
C SER A 405 29.78 -1.29 -6.52
N LEU A 406 28.76 -1.33 -7.38
CA LEU A 406 27.47 -1.94 -7.09
C LEU A 406 27.50 -3.47 -7.24
N ASP A 407 27.75 -4.19 -6.14
CA ASP A 407 27.47 -5.62 -6.06
C ASP A 407 25.94 -5.85 -6.13
N LYS A 408 25.43 -6.23 -7.30
CA LYS A 408 24.01 -6.60 -7.52
C LYS A 408 23.45 -7.54 -6.44
N ARG A 409 24.31 -8.42 -5.90
CA ARG A 409 23.98 -9.38 -4.85
C ARG A 409 23.73 -8.71 -3.50
N GLN A 410 24.53 -7.73 -3.11
CA GLN A 410 24.33 -6.99 -1.85
C GLN A 410 23.03 -6.21 -1.90
N TYR A 411 22.79 -5.52 -3.02
CA TYR A 411 21.55 -4.80 -3.28
C TYR A 411 20.31 -5.72 -3.18
N GLN A 412 20.39 -6.94 -3.73
CA GLN A 412 19.29 -7.91 -3.62
C GLN A 412 19.06 -8.37 -2.17
N MET A 413 20.11 -8.63 -1.40
CA MET A 413 19.98 -9.01 0.02
C MET A 413 19.37 -7.90 0.86
N GLU A 414 19.73 -6.64 0.61
CA GLU A 414 19.14 -5.49 1.30
C GLU A 414 17.66 -5.30 0.98
N ILE A 415 17.23 -5.52 -0.27
CA ILE A 415 15.80 -5.52 -0.60
C ILE A 415 15.07 -6.64 0.12
N GLU A 416 15.59 -7.87 0.09
CA GLU A 416 14.93 -9.01 0.72
C GLU A 416 14.76 -8.76 2.23
N SER A 417 15.77 -8.18 2.87
CA SER A 417 15.71 -7.72 4.26
C SER A 417 14.64 -6.62 4.44
N LEU A 418 14.62 -5.59 3.59
CA LEU A 418 13.62 -4.51 3.67
C LEU A 418 12.19 -5.04 3.46
N CYS A 419 11.98 -5.94 2.50
CA CYS A 419 10.68 -6.56 2.24
C CYS A 419 10.16 -7.32 3.47
N GLY A 420 11.05 -8.04 4.16
CA GLY A 420 10.74 -8.71 5.42
C GLY A 420 10.36 -7.72 6.52
N GLU A 421 11.19 -6.70 6.75
CA GLU A 421 10.94 -5.68 7.78
C GLU A 421 9.65 -4.88 7.49
N LEU A 422 9.38 -4.52 6.23
CA LEU A 422 8.15 -3.83 5.81
C LEU A 422 6.91 -4.71 5.98
N SER A 423 7.00 -5.99 5.64
CA SER A 423 5.88 -6.92 5.81
C SER A 423 5.55 -7.11 7.28
N GLN A 424 6.56 -7.30 8.13
CA GLN A 424 6.40 -7.36 9.58
C GLN A 424 5.78 -6.07 10.13
N PHE A 425 6.26 -4.89 9.69
CA PHE A 425 5.71 -3.60 10.10
C PHE A 425 4.24 -3.43 9.70
N MET A 426 3.80 -3.99 8.56
CA MET A 426 2.41 -3.90 8.12
C MET A 426 1.48 -4.89 8.86
N GLU A 427 2.03 -5.95 9.46
CA GLU A 427 1.26 -6.93 10.24
C GLU A 427 1.16 -6.57 11.73
N THR A 428 2.09 -5.79 12.26
CA THR A 428 2.07 -5.33 13.65
C THR A 428 0.93 -4.34 13.88
N VAL A 429 0.28 -4.46 15.04
CA VAL A 429 -0.80 -3.56 15.42
C VAL A 429 -0.24 -2.40 16.23
N ILE A 430 -0.59 -1.18 15.84
CA ILE A 430 -0.22 0.05 16.55
C ILE A 430 -1.40 0.48 17.43
N SER A 431 -1.14 0.60 18.74
CA SER A 431 -2.09 1.17 19.70
C SER A 431 -2.10 2.69 19.61
N ALA A 432 -2.98 3.21 18.78
CA ALA A 432 -3.20 4.65 18.58
C ALA A 432 -4.68 4.87 18.29
N ASP A 433 -5.14 6.12 18.37
CA ASP A 433 -6.42 6.52 17.81
C ASP A 433 -6.15 7.32 16.55
N PHE A 434 -6.79 6.92 15.45
CA PHE A 434 -6.53 7.47 14.13
C PHE A 434 -7.78 8.10 13.52
N ARG A 435 -7.75 9.41 13.26
CA ARG A 435 -8.92 10.15 12.77
C ARG A 435 -8.56 11.26 11.79
N LEU A 436 -9.55 11.66 10.99
CA LEU A 436 -9.46 12.86 10.16
C LEU A 436 -9.60 14.08 11.08
N ALA A 437 -8.61 14.97 11.08
CA ALA A 437 -8.61 16.11 11.98
C ALA A 437 -9.72 17.12 11.61
N LYS A 438 -10.40 17.66 12.63
CA LYS A 438 -11.40 18.71 12.42
C LYS A 438 -10.69 20.02 12.09
N SER A 439 -11.23 20.77 11.14
CA SER A 439 -10.66 22.07 10.72
C SER A 439 -10.47 23.02 11.91
N THR A 440 -11.38 23.00 12.89
CA THR A 440 -11.29 23.79 14.13
C THR A 440 -10.17 23.36 15.07
N GLU A 441 -9.84 22.06 15.10
CA GLU A 441 -8.73 21.53 15.91
C GLU A 441 -7.39 21.93 15.26
N LEU A 442 -7.27 21.78 13.94
CA LEU A 442 -6.07 22.19 13.19
C LEU A 442 -5.79 23.69 13.31
N LEU A 443 -6.84 24.54 13.26
CA LEU A 443 -6.71 25.99 13.46
C LEU A 443 -6.20 26.36 14.86
N LYS A 444 -6.44 25.53 15.88
CA LYS A 444 -5.91 25.74 17.24
C LYS A 444 -4.48 25.22 17.38
N MET A 445 -4.18 24.09 16.73
CA MET A 445 -2.87 23.43 16.76
C MET A 445 -1.77 24.23 16.06
N TYR A 446 -2.12 24.89 14.95
CA TYR A 446 -1.20 25.67 14.14
C TYR A 446 -1.49 27.16 14.24
N GLN A 447 -0.45 27.98 14.35
CA GLN A 447 -0.61 29.42 14.18
C GLN A 447 -0.72 29.74 12.68
N VAL A 448 -1.90 30.17 12.25
CA VAL A 448 -2.12 30.61 10.87
C VAL A 448 -1.47 31.98 10.68
N ARG A 449 -0.71 32.17 9.59
CA ARG A 449 -0.25 33.51 9.21
C ARG A 449 -1.48 34.40 8.98
N LYS A 450 -1.57 35.51 9.72
CA LYS A 450 -2.46 36.60 9.34
C LYS A 450 -1.98 37.11 7.99
N ALA A 451 -2.82 37.06 6.95
CA ALA A 451 -2.50 37.72 5.69
C ALA A 451 -2.36 39.22 5.98
N GLU A 452 -1.26 39.84 5.55
CA GLU A 452 -1.06 41.28 5.71
C GLU A 452 -2.21 42.03 5.00
N GLY A 453 -3.10 42.66 5.78
CA GLY A 453 -4.13 43.57 5.26
C GLY A 453 -5.60 43.13 5.33
N GLN A 454 -5.96 42.04 6.02
CA GLN A 454 -7.37 41.70 6.30
C GLN A 454 -7.68 41.66 7.81
N ASP A 455 -8.92 42.03 8.15
CA ASP A 455 -9.48 42.18 9.49
C ASP A 455 -9.17 40.99 10.44
N PRO A 456 -9.18 41.21 11.78
CA PRO A 456 -8.67 40.27 12.78
C PRO A 456 -9.59 39.06 13.05
N GLU A 457 -10.20 38.47 12.03
CA GLU A 457 -10.95 37.21 12.16
C GLU A 457 -10.09 36.04 11.64
N LEU A 458 -9.96 35.00 12.46
CA LEU A 458 -9.32 33.74 12.07
C LEU A 458 -10.03 33.19 10.81
N PRO A 459 -9.31 32.68 9.80
CA PRO A 459 -9.96 32.12 8.63
C PRO A 459 -10.92 30.99 9.02
N THR A 460 -12.17 31.11 8.56
CA THR A 460 -13.25 30.15 8.84
C THR A 460 -12.98 28.79 8.21
N THR A 461 -12.13 28.74 7.18
CA THR A 461 -11.77 27.54 6.41
C THR A 461 -10.29 27.20 6.57
N TRP A 462 -10.00 25.91 6.78
CA TRP A 462 -8.64 25.40 6.91
C TRP A 462 -7.93 25.35 5.56
N ASP A 463 -6.82 26.08 5.43
CA ASP A 463 -5.93 26.01 4.28
C ASP A 463 -4.52 25.58 4.70
N PRO A 464 -4.03 24.41 4.25
CA PRO A 464 -2.70 23.92 4.62
C PRO A 464 -1.57 24.85 4.20
N LYS A 465 -1.76 25.72 3.19
CA LYS A 465 -0.74 26.64 2.67
C LYS A 465 -0.49 27.84 3.59
N LEU A 466 -1.43 28.19 4.46
CA LEU A 466 -1.36 29.36 5.35
C LEU A 466 -0.72 29.04 6.72
N VAL A 467 -0.33 27.79 6.93
CA VAL A 467 0.23 27.28 8.18
C VAL A 467 1.68 27.76 8.37
N ASN A 468 1.94 28.47 9.48
CA ASN A 468 3.30 28.77 9.91
C ASN A 468 3.85 27.65 10.78
N ARG A 469 4.94 27.00 10.37
CA ARG A 469 5.62 25.98 11.18
C ARG A 469 6.57 26.68 12.15
N ARG A 470 6.33 26.59 13.46
CA ARG A 470 7.24 27.09 14.51
C ARG A 470 8.30 26.06 14.96
N GLY A 471 8.28 24.89 14.34
CA GLY A 471 9.11 23.74 14.72
C GLY A 471 10.47 23.69 14.02
N ILE A 472 11.35 22.83 14.54
CA ILE A 472 12.63 22.48 13.93
C ILE A 472 12.37 21.41 12.85
N ARG A 473 12.92 21.61 11.67
CA ARG A 473 12.90 20.59 10.61
C ARG A 473 13.99 19.55 10.93
N ILE A 474 13.58 18.31 11.19
CA ILE A 474 14.52 17.21 11.47
C ILE A 474 14.99 16.62 10.14
N THR A 475 14.04 16.29 9.27
CA THR A 475 14.27 15.60 8.01
C THR A 475 13.55 16.34 6.89
N ASP A 476 13.67 15.85 5.65
CA ASP A 476 12.97 16.47 4.52
C ASP A 476 11.46 16.54 4.72
N TYR A 477 10.87 15.61 5.48
CA TYR A 477 9.43 15.50 5.70
C TYR A 477 8.99 15.64 7.17
N MET A 478 9.88 15.48 8.17
CA MET A 478 9.52 15.55 9.59
C MET A 478 9.82 16.91 10.22
N TRP A 479 8.86 17.43 10.98
CA TRP A 479 8.97 18.66 11.77
C TRP A 479 8.66 18.40 13.23
N TYR A 480 9.60 18.75 14.10
CA TYR A 480 9.46 18.63 15.55
C TYR A 480 9.03 19.94 16.17
N ARG A 481 8.19 19.89 17.22
CA ARG A 481 7.58 21.08 17.85
C ARG A 481 6.77 21.94 16.87
N ALA A 482 6.22 21.30 15.84
CA ALA A 482 5.40 21.99 14.86
C ALA A 482 3.96 22.21 15.37
N ILE A 483 3.50 21.38 16.30
CA ILE A 483 2.14 21.35 16.83
C ILE A 483 2.14 21.83 18.28
N ASN A 484 1.24 22.75 18.62
CA ASN A 484 1.03 23.21 19.98
C ASN A 484 -0.20 22.49 20.59
N LEU A 485 0.00 21.23 21.02
CA LEU A 485 -1.02 20.44 21.70
C LEU A 485 -0.38 19.73 22.90
N GLU A 486 -1.09 19.74 24.03
CA GLU A 486 -0.70 19.01 25.24
C GLU A 486 -0.70 17.49 24.99
N SER A 487 0.07 16.76 25.80
CA SER A 487 0.23 15.31 25.67
C SER A 487 -1.11 14.58 25.87
N SER A 488 -1.48 13.74 24.91
CA SER A 488 -2.67 12.88 25.02
C SER A 488 -2.35 11.45 25.47
N ALA A 489 -1.06 11.11 25.61
CA ALA A 489 -0.62 9.76 25.92
C ALA A 489 -0.37 9.59 27.41
N SER A 490 -0.85 8.49 27.99
CA SER A 490 -0.49 8.09 29.33
C SER A 490 0.93 7.50 29.35
N SER A 491 1.68 7.78 30.43
CA SER A 491 2.93 7.06 30.73
C SER A 491 2.67 5.62 31.20
N ILE A 492 1.41 5.33 31.57
CA ILE A 492 0.94 4.04 32.06
C ILE A 492 0.28 3.28 30.90
N PRO A 493 0.71 2.05 30.56
CA PRO A 493 -0.09 1.19 29.72
C PRO A 493 -1.34 0.81 30.51
N GLU A 494 -2.51 1.32 30.11
CA GLU A 494 -3.77 0.98 30.78
C GLU A 494 -3.96 -0.55 30.81
N PRO A 495 -4.29 -1.14 31.97
CA PRO A 495 -4.41 -2.59 32.12
C PRO A 495 -5.61 -3.19 31.36
N GLU A 496 -6.48 -2.38 30.76
CA GLU A 496 -7.77 -2.79 30.20
C GLU A 496 -7.85 -2.75 28.67
N VAL A 497 -6.74 -2.63 27.95
CA VAL A 497 -6.78 -2.89 26.51
C VAL A 497 -6.84 -4.40 26.32
N HIS A 498 -7.94 -4.90 25.76
CA HIS A 498 -8.08 -6.29 25.31
C HIS A 498 -7.00 -6.59 24.26
N VAL A 499 -5.81 -6.96 24.71
CA VAL A 499 -4.71 -7.36 23.83
C VAL A 499 -5.10 -8.68 23.17
N PRO A 500 -5.09 -8.76 21.83
CA PRO A 500 -5.39 -9.99 21.12
C PRO A 500 -4.31 -11.05 21.32
N HIS A 501 -4.71 -12.32 21.46
CA HIS A 501 -3.79 -13.41 21.82
C HIS A 501 -2.76 -13.76 20.75
N ASN A 502 -3.08 -13.56 19.46
CA ASN A 502 -2.34 -14.15 18.33
C ASN A 502 -1.70 -13.12 17.37
N VAL A 503 -1.70 -11.83 17.69
CA VAL A 503 -1.16 -10.79 16.80
C VAL A 503 -0.12 -9.96 17.53
N PRO A 504 1.05 -9.69 16.91
CA PRO A 504 2.08 -8.89 17.53
C PRO A 504 1.65 -7.43 17.62
N MET A 505 1.81 -6.85 18.80
CA MET A 505 1.63 -5.42 19.04
C MET A 505 2.94 -4.82 19.56
N TYR A 506 3.14 -3.53 19.28
CA TYR A 506 4.23 -2.81 19.93
C TYR A 506 3.88 -2.55 21.39
N TRP A 507 4.76 -3.01 22.27
CA TRP A 507 4.62 -2.82 23.71
C TRP A 507 5.95 -2.34 24.30
N GLY A 508 5.88 -1.25 25.06
CA GLY A 508 7.01 -0.71 25.82
C GLY A 508 7.02 -1.26 27.23
N CYS A 509 8.13 -1.87 27.64
CA CYS A 509 8.29 -2.35 29.01
C CYS A 509 8.88 -1.23 29.89
N ARG A 510 8.23 -0.93 31.03
CA ARG A 510 8.69 0.06 32.01
C ARG A 510 9.98 -0.35 32.73
N SER A 511 10.24 -1.65 32.87
CA SER A 511 11.38 -2.17 33.63
C SER A 511 12.69 -2.19 32.84
N CYS A 512 12.62 -2.33 31.51
CA CYS A 512 13.79 -2.36 30.64
C CYS A 512 13.87 -1.22 29.62
N GLU A 513 12.87 -0.32 29.58
CA GLU A 513 12.78 0.85 28.67
C GLU A 513 12.93 0.50 27.17
N THR A 514 12.74 -0.78 26.81
CA THR A 514 12.78 -1.25 25.43
C THR A 514 11.38 -1.61 24.95
N THR A 515 11.09 -1.21 23.72
CA THR A 515 9.88 -1.56 22.99
C THR A 515 10.09 -2.83 22.18
N PHE A 516 9.15 -3.76 22.29
CA PHE A 516 9.16 -5.03 21.57
C PHE A 516 7.89 -5.19 20.74
N SER A 517 7.97 -5.97 19.66
CA SER A 517 6.80 -6.50 18.97
C SER A 517 6.47 -7.87 19.56
N PHE A 518 5.53 -7.94 20.50
CA PHE A 518 5.18 -9.18 21.18
C PHE A 518 3.70 -9.52 21.02
N THR A 519 3.42 -10.82 21.00
CA THR A 519 2.08 -11.36 21.22
C THR A 519 1.72 -11.31 22.70
N ARG A 520 0.43 -11.40 23.06
CA ARG A 520 0.00 -11.35 24.48
C ARG A 520 0.74 -12.34 25.38
N ARG A 521 1.02 -13.56 24.88
CA ARG A 521 1.72 -14.59 25.64
C ARG A 521 3.16 -14.19 25.92
N GLU A 522 3.86 -13.70 24.90
CA GLU A 522 5.24 -13.22 25.02
C GLU A 522 5.34 -11.96 25.90
N ILE A 523 4.33 -11.08 25.90
CA ILE A 523 4.27 -9.95 26.85
C ILE A 523 4.20 -10.48 28.29
N LEU A 524 3.31 -11.43 28.58
CA LEU A 524 3.18 -11.99 29.93
C LEU A 524 4.45 -12.74 30.36
N GLU A 525 5.08 -13.50 29.47
CA GLU A 525 6.37 -14.15 29.71
C GLU A 525 7.49 -13.12 29.94
N HIS A 526 7.52 -12.04 29.15
CA HIS A 526 8.49 -10.97 29.33
C HIS A 526 8.27 -10.23 30.66
N VAL A 527 7.02 -9.87 31.01
CA VAL A 527 6.71 -9.23 32.31
C VAL A 527 7.12 -10.13 33.47
N ALA A 528 6.90 -11.45 33.37
CA ALA A 528 7.33 -12.40 34.40
C ALA A 528 8.86 -12.51 34.53
N ASN A 529 9.60 -12.32 33.43
CA ASN A 529 11.05 -12.49 33.37
C ASN A 529 11.85 -11.17 33.47
N CYS A 530 11.20 -10.02 33.27
CA CYS A 530 11.85 -8.71 33.23
C CYS A 530 12.11 -8.22 34.65
N LYS A 531 13.32 -8.53 35.16
CA LYS A 531 13.77 -8.06 36.47
C LYS A 531 13.95 -6.54 36.47
N VAL A 532 13.23 -5.90 37.39
CA VAL A 532 13.23 -4.46 37.67
C VAL A 532 14.66 -3.95 37.91
N ARG A 533 15.05 -2.84 37.26
CA ARG A 533 15.96 -1.87 37.89
C ARG A 533 15.13 -1.11 38.94
N SER A 534 14.94 -1.69 40.12
CA SER A 534 14.33 -0.97 41.23
C SER A 534 15.38 -0.03 41.81
N THR A 535 15.50 1.16 41.25
CA THR A 535 16.15 2.26 41.98
C THR A 535 15.07 3.04 42.71
N ALA A 536 14.91 2.67 43.99
CA ALA A 536 14.58 3.54 45.11
C ALA A 536 13.68 4.76 44.80
N ALA A 537 12.36 4.57 44.86
CA ALA A 537 11.41 5.68 45.06
C ALA A 537 10.04 5.26 45.66
N ASP A 538 9.68 3.97 45.64
CA ASP A 538 8.31 3.55 46.04
C ASP A 538 8.21 2.95 47.48
N GLU A 539 9.19 3.17 48.37
CA GLU A 539 9.12 2.70 49.76
C GLU A 539 8.31 3.62 50.72
N VAL A 540 7.56 4.62 50.24
CA VAL A 540 6.85 5.56 51.14
C VAL A 540 5.32 5.41 51.15
N GLU A 541 4.69 4.62 50.27
CA GLU A 541 3.22 4.44 50.28
C GLU A 541 2.75 3.03 50.67
N ALA A 542 3.51 2.33 51.51
CA ALA A 542 3.11 1.05 52.09
C ALA A 542 3.20 1.03 53.62
N SER A 543 2.73 2.08 54.29
CA SER A 543 2.49 2.04 55.74
C SER A 543 1.38 3.00 56.16
N CYS A 544 0.13 2.66 55.86
CA CYS A 544 -1.07 3.16 56.57
C CYS A 544 -2.31 2.37 56.12
N VAL A 545 -2.38 1.07 56.44
CA VAL A 545 -3.68 0.37 56.56
C VAL A 545 -3.58 -0.53 57.78
N ASP A 546 -4.13 -0.06 58.90
CA ASP A 546 -4.33 -0.83 60.12
C ASP A 546 -5.33 -1.98 59.87
N PRO A 547 -5.14 -3.17 60.46
CA PRO A 547 -6.12 -4.24 60.43
C PRO A 547 -7.00 -4.16 61.69
N ALA A 548 -8.28 -3.81 61.55
CA ALA A 548 -9.23 -3.94 62.66
C ALA A 548 -10.67 -4.24 62.19
N HIS A 549 -11.23 -5.28 62.81
CA HIS A 549 -12.65 -5.65 62.94
C HIS A 549 -13.38 -6.24 61.74
N ILE A 550 -13.32 -7.58 61.67
CA ILE A 550 -14.46 -8.41 61.27
C ILE A 550 -15.33 -8.57 62.52
N ASP A 551 -16.47 -7.90 62.56
CA ASP A 551 -17.54 -8.21 63.50
C ASP A 551 -18.61 -9.05 62.77
N GLU A 552 -19.00 -10.11 63.46
CA GLU A 552 -20.10 -11.02 63.16
C GLU A 552 -21.48 -10.33 63.32
N ASP A 553 -22.50 -11.03 62.81
CA ASP A 553 -23.94 -10.88 63.05
C ASP A 553 -24.77 -9.98 62.11
N GLY A 554 -25.72 -10.64 61.42
CA GLY A 554 -26.90 -10.02 60.80
C GLY A 554 -27.39 -10.70 59.53
#